data_AF-A0A7C4X8F5-F1
#
_entry.id   AF-A0A7C4X8F5-F1
#
_cell.length_a   1.000
_cell.length_b   1.000
_cell.length_c   1.000
_cell.angle_alpha   90.00
_cell.angle_beta   90.00
_cell.angle_gamma   90.00
#
_symmetry.space_group_name_H-M   'P 1'
#
loop_
_entity.id
_entity.type
_entity.pdbx_description
1 polymer ?
#
loop_
_entity_poly.entity_id
_entity_poly.type
_entity_poly.pdbx_seq_one_letter_code
_entity_poly.pdbx_strand_id
1 'polypeptide(L)'
;MKQLKQYLEEMSQNLQSGDKQVLNARLISLKSAFPFSQYEYILMFLRDKGAITFQQYEELRGKYVSLNPYLDLYGIAPRKFGEIWAHPHIMALDNRFKKPKILIPPIKVNTIYGLKE
;
A
#
# COMPACT_ATOMS: atom_id res chain seq x y z
N MET A 1 5.87 -3.05 -2.41
CA MET A 1 5.49 -2.10 -3.49
C MET A 1 6.37 -2.20 -4.74
N LYS A 2 7.72 -2.20 -4.66
CA LYS A 2 8.61 -2.28 -5.83
C LYS A 2 8.30 -3.47 -6.76
N GLN A 3 7.96 -4.63 -6.19
CA GLN A 3 7.63 -5.84 -6.95
C GLN A 3 6.38 -5.70 -7.83
N LEU A 4 5.27 -5.15 -7.31
CA LEU A 4 4.04 -4.99 -8.10
C LEU A 4 4.24 -4.04 -9.27
N LYS A 5 4.96 -2.94 -9.06
CA LYS A 5 5.28 -1.98 -10.12
C LYS A 5 6.04 -2.66 -11.27
N GLN A 6 7.06 -3.47 -10.94
CA GLN A 6 7.85 -4.21 -11.95
C GLN A 6 6.98 -5.16 -12.76
N TYR A 7 6.12 -5.96 -12.09
CA TYR A 7 5.20 -6.87 -12.81
C TYR A 7 4.27 -6.12 -13.77
N LEU A 8 3.73 -4.97 -13.36
CA LEU A 8 2.86 -4.18 -14.22
C LEU A 8 3.61 -3.55 -15.38
N GLU A 9 4.87 -3.12 -15.19
CA GLU A 9 5.72 -2.59 -16.26
C GLU A 9 6.07 -3.68 -17.29
N GLU A 10 6.33 -4.90 -16.85
CA GLU A 10 6.54 -6.07 -17.71
C GLU A 10 5.28 -6.40 -18.51
N MET A 11 4.12 -6.50 -17.85
CA MET A 11 2.84 -6.75 -18.53
C MET A 11 2.46 -5.63 -19.51
N SER A 12 2.83 -4.39 -19.20
CA SER A 12 2.61 -3.24 -20.08
C SER A 12 3.46 -3.28 -21.37
N GLN A 13 4.46 -4.16 -21.46
CA GLN A 13 5.19 -4.39 -22.71
C GLN A 13 4.36 -5.16 -23.75
N ASN A 14 3.34 -5.90 -23.30
CA ASN A 14 2.44 -6.64 -24.19
C ASN A 14 1.38 -5.73 -24.83
N LEU A 15 1.30 -4.46 -24.42
CA LEU A 15 0.44 -3.47 -25.06
C LEU A 15 0.98 -3.09 -26.43
N GLN A 16 0.07 -2.80 -27.36
CA GLN A 16 0.43 -2.13 -28.60
C GLN A 16 1.06 -0.76 -28.29
N SER A 17 2.00 -0.32 -29.11
CA SER A 17 2.75 0.93 -28.89
C SER A 17 1.85 2.15 -28.66
N GLY A 18 0.70 2.22 -29.35
CA GLY A 18 -0.28 3.29 -29.16
C GLY A 18 -0.97 3.24 -27.79
N ASP A 19 -1.41 2.06 -27.34
CA ASP A 19 -2.06 1.90 -26.04
C ASP A 19 -1.10 2.20 -24.88
N LYS A 20 0.17 1.85 -25.03
CA LYS A 20 1.21 2.17 -24.03
C LYS A 20 1.42 3.69 -23.88
N GLN A 21 1.41 4.42 -24.99
CA GLN A 21 1.50 5.89 -24.97
C GLN A 21 0.27 6.51 -24.29
N VAL A 22 -0.93 5.99 -24.60
CA VAL A 22 -2.19 6.43 -23.96
C VAL A 22 -2.13 6.20 -22.45
N LEU A 23 -1.73 5.01 -22.01
CA LEU A 23 -1.60 4.70 -20.58
C LEU A 23 -0.65 5.68 -19.89
N ASN A 24 0.55 5.89 -20.43
CA ASN A 24 1.53 6.81 -19.85
C ASN A 24 1.01 8.25 -19.76
N ALA A 25 0.33 8.75 -20.80
CA ALA A 25 -0.25 10.09 -20.79
C ALA A 25 -1.33 10.25 -19.71
N ARG A 26 -2.17 9.23 -19.51
CA ARG A 26 -3.20 9.24 -18.46
C ARG A 26 -2.58 9.20 -17.06
N LEU A 27 -1.54 8.40 -16.87
CA LEU A 27 -0.86 8.26 -15.58
C LEU A 27 -0.21 9.56 -15.09
N ILE A 28 0.30 10.41 -15.99
CA ILE A 28 0.92 11.70 -15.63
C ILE A 28 -0.07 12.62 -14.90
N SER A 29 -1.34 12.60 -15.30
CA SER A 29 -2.38 13.48 -14.74
C SER A 29 -3.28 12.76 -13.72
N LEU A 30 -3.02 11.48 -13.45
CA LEU A 30 -3.89 10.67 -12.59
C LEU A 30 -3.72 11.05 -11.12
N LYS A 31 -4.79 11.58 -10.52
CA LYS A 31 -4.87 11.76 -9.08
C LYS A 31 -5.30 10.46 -8.41
N SER A 32 -4.35 9.77 -7.78
CA SER A 32 -4.61 8.55 -7.02
C SER A 32 -5.43 8.85 -5.76
N ALA A 33 -6.53 8.14 -5.56
CA ALA A 33 -7.35 8.21 -4.35
C ALA A 33 -7.86 6.80 -4.01
N PHE A 34 -8.04 6.46 -2.74
CA PHE A 34 -8.62 5.15 -2.41
C PHE A 34 -10.13 5.14 -2.78
N PRO A 35 -10.66 4.12 -3.49
CA PRO A 35 -10.00 2.87 -3.93
C PRO A 35 -9.31 2.92 -5.32
N PHE A 36 -9.53 4.00 -6.08
CA PHE A 36 -8.96 4.27 -7.43
C PHE A 36 -7.47 4.65 -7.39
N SER A 37 -6.63 3.68 -7.03
CA SER A 37 -5.18 3.84 -7.02
C SER A 37 -4.59 3.80 -8.43
N GLN A 38 -3.37 4.31 -8.59
CA GLN A 38 -2.62 4.18 -9.84
C GLN A 38 -2.50 2.72 -10.31
N TYR A 39 -2.32 1.76 -9.39
CA TYR A 39 -2.18 0.35 -9.73
C TYR A 39 -3.49 -0.27 -10.22
N GLU A 40 -4.61 0.13 -9.62
CA GLU A 40 -5.94 -0.30 -10.04
C GLU A 40 -6.23 0.19 -11.47
N TYR A 41 -5.93 1.47 -11.74
CA TYR A 41 -6.08 2.05 -13.08
C TYR A 41 -5.27 1.28 -14.13
N ILE A 42 -4.00 0.94 -13.84
CA ILE A 42 -3.15 0.17 -14.76
C ILE A 42 -3.75 -1.22 -15.00
N LEU A 43 -4.17 -1.93 -13.95
CA LEU A 43 -4.76 -3.26 -14.08
C LEU A 43 -6.03 -3.25 -14.93
N MET A 44 -6.90 -2.27 -14.73
CA MET A 44 -8.11 -2.11 -15.54
C MET A 44 -7.80 -1.78 -16.99
N PHE A 45 -6.84 -0.90 -17.23
CA PHE A 45 -6.40 -0.59 -18.59
C PHE A 45 -5.80 -1.83 -19.30
N LEU A 46 -4.91 -2.57 -18.63
CA LEU A 46 -4.31 -3.78 -19.18
C LEU A 46 -5.38 -4.84 -19.50
N ARG A 47 -6.39 -4.98 -18.64
CA ARG A 47 -7.49 -5.93 -18.84
C ARG A 47 -8.40 -5.53 -20.00
N ASP A 48 -8.76 -4.25 -20.10
CA ASP A 48 -9.57 -3.66 -21.17
C ASP A 48 -8.92 -3.87 -22.54
N LYS A 49 -7.60 -3.65 -22.62
CA LYS A 49 -6.81 -3.87 -23.84
C LYS A 49 -6.48 -5.34 -24.13
N GLY A 50 -6.93 -6.27 -23.29
CA GLY A 50 -6.65 -7.69 -23.45
C GLY A 50 -5.18 -8.08 -23.25
N ALA A 51 -4.36 -7.20 -22.70
CA ALA A 51 -2.95 -7.48 -22.40
C ALA A 51 -2.78 -8.48 -21.25
N ILE A 52 -3.81 -8.60 -20.39
CA ILE A 52 -3.93 -9.64 -19.37
C ILE A 52 -5.32 -10.27 -19.40
N THR A 53 -5.38 -11.57 -19.07
CA THR A 53 -6.62 -12.27 -18.78
C THR A 53 -7.03 -12.08 -17.31
N PHE A 54 -8.28 -12.40 -16.98
CA PHE A 54 -8.73 -12.39 -15.58
C PHE A 54 -7.95 -13.41 -14.73
N GLN A 55 -7.64 -14.59 -15.27
CA GLN A 55 -6.84 -15.60 -14.59
C GLN A 55 -5.43 -15.10 -14.26
N GLN A 56 -4.76 -14.43 -15.20
CA GLN A 56 -3.43 -13.83 -14.94
C GLN A 56 -3.49 -12.76 -13.85
N TYR A 57 -4.59 -11.99 -13.79
CA TYR A 57 -4.83 -11.06 -12.69
C TYR A 57 -4.99 -11.80 -11.35
N GLU A 58 -5.75 -12.90 -11.29
CA GLU A 58 -5.93 -13.68 -10.06
C GLU A 58 -4.62 -14.29 -9.57
N GLU A 59 -3.80 -14.81 -10.48
CA GLU A 59 -2.47 -15.32 -10.16
C GLU A 59 -1.55 -14.22 -9.60
N LEU A 60 -1.53 -13.04 -10.23
CA LEU A 60 -0.80 -11.88 -9.74
C LEU A 60 -1.28 -11.45 -8.34
N ARG A 61 -2.61 -11.41 -8.14
CA ARG A 61 -3.22 -11.06 -6.86
C ARG A 61 -2.81 -12.06 -5.78
N GLY A 62 -2.92 -13.36 -6.07
CA GLY A 62 -2.53 -14.44 -5.15
C GLY A 62 -1.07 -14.35 -4.76
N LYS A 63 -0.18 -14.15 -5.75
CA LYS A 63 1.27 -13.97 -5.52
C LYS A 63 1.58 -12.72 -4.71
N TYR A 64 0.89 -11.61 -4.97
CA TYR A 64 1.07 -10.38 -4.21
C TYR A 64 0.65 -10.58 -2.74
N VAL A 65 -0.51 -11.19 -2.50
CA VAL A 65 -0.99 -11.44 -1.14
C VAL A 65 -0.06 -12.38 -0.39
N SER A 66 0.40 -13.47 -1.01
CA SER A 66 1.28 -14.45 -0.35
C SER A 66 2.67 -13.90 0.00
N LEU A 67 3.21 -13.00 -0.82
CA LEU A 67 4.51 -12.35 -0.57
C LEU A 67 4.43 -11.22 0.47
N ASN A 68 3.23 -10.76 0.84
CA ASN A 68 3.04 -9.66 1.78
C ASN A 68 2.23 -10.14 3.00
N PRO A 69 2.85 -10.89 3.93
CA PRO A 69 2.17 -11.49 5.08
C PRO A 69 1.54 -10.47 6.04
N TYR A 70 1.96 -9.20 5.95
CA TYR A 70 1.47 -8.11 6.79
C TYR A 70 0.42 -7.22 6.11
N LEU A 71 -0.11 -7.63 4.94
CA LEU A 71 -1.03 -6.81 4.16
C LEU A 71 -2.27 -6.41 4.96
N ASP A 72 -2.81 -7.33 5.77
CA ASP A 72 -4.01 -7.10 6.58
C ASP A 72 -3.81 -6.00 7.63
N LEU A 73 -2.57 -5.76 8.07
CA LEU A 73 -2.26 -4.71 9.05
C LEU A 73 -2.55 -3.31 8.51
N TYR A 74 -2.41 -3.10 7.20
CA TYR A 74 -2.69 -1.82 6.55
C TYR A 74 -4.19 -1.50 6.48
N GLY A 75 -5.05 -2.51 6.63
CA GLY A 75 -6.50 -2.33 6.74
C GLY A 75 -6.97 -1.94 8.15
N ILE A 76 -6.09 -1.98 9.15
CA ILE A 76 -6.45 -1.76 10.55
C ILE A 76 -6.33 -0.25 10.86
N ALA A 77 -7.35 0.29 11.53
CA ALA A 77 -7.30 1.67 12.02
C ALA A 77 -6.06 1.88 12.93
N PRO A 78 -5.35 3.03 12.86
CA PRO A 78 -4.07 3.23 13.54
C PRO A 78 -4.07 2.86 15.04
N ARG A 79 -5.16 3.22 15.74
CA ARG A 79 -5.33 2.86 17.16
C ARG A 79 -5.40 1.34 17.36
N LYS A 80 -6.26 0.66 16.59
CA LYS A 80 -6.42 -0.80 16.66
C LYS A 80 -5.11 -1.50 16.30
N PHE A 81 -4.39 -1.02 15.28
CA PHE A 81 -3.08 -1.55 14.89
C PHE A 81 -2.10 -1.53 16.05
N GLY A 82 -2.00 -0.37 16.74
CA GLY A 82 -1.15 -0.21 17.91
C GLY A 82 -1.51 -1.20 19.02
N GLU A 83 -2.80 -1.27 19.36
CA GLU A 83 -3.30 -2.09 20.47
C GLU A 83 -3.16 -3.61 20.23
N ILE A 84 -3.57 -4.11 19.05
CA ILE A 84 -3.72 -5.55 18.83
C ILE A 84 -2.51 -6.20 18.16
N TRP A 85 -1.68 -5.43 17.44
CA TRP A 85 -0.53 -5.97 16.73
C TRP A 85 0.80 -5.39 17.21
N ALA A 86 0.94 -4.06 17.25
CA ALA A 86 2.25 -3.44 17.51
C ALA A 86 2.76 -3.69 18.94
N HIS A 87 1.90 -3.50 19.97
CA HIS A 87 2.33 -3.75 21.36
C HIS A 87 2.73 -5.22 21.59
N PRO A 88 1.90 -6.24 21.25
CA PRO A 88 2.30 -7.62 21.42
C PRO A 88 3.56 -7.97 20.61
N HIS A 89 3.68 -7.46 19.38
CA HIS A 89 4.82 -7.76 18.52
C HIS A 89 6.14 -7.23 19.10
N ILE A 90 6.18 -5.98 19.58
CA ILE A 90 7.39 -5.40 20.18
C ILE A 90 7.76 -6.10 21.48
N MET A 91 6.78 -6.43 22.33
CA MET A 91 7.03 -7.16 23.59
C MET A 91 7.53 -8.59 23.34
N ALA A 92 7.14 -9.22 22.22
CA ALA A 92 7.65 -10.53 21.82
C ALA A 92 9.08 -10.48 21.30
N LEU A 93 9.49 -9.37 20.67
CA LEU A 93 10.87 -9.18 20.19
C LEU A 93 11.87 -8.93 21.32
N ASP A 94 11.46 -8.23 22.38
CA ASP A 94 12.34 -7.89 23.50
C ASP A 94 11.55 -7.74 24.80
N ASN A 95 11.91 -8.55 25.79
CA ASN A 95 11.25 -8.64 27.10
C ASN A 95 11.50 -7.41 28.00
N ARG A 96 12.39 -6.49 27.62
CA ARG A 96 12.63 -5.23 28.33
C ARG A 96 11.50 -4.24 28.13
N PHE A 97 10.72 -4.35 27.05
CA PHE A 97 9.55 -3.52 26.84
C PHE A 97 8.45 -3.84 27.85
N LYS A 98 7.90 -2.81 28.48
CA LYS A 98 6.81 -2.92 29.45
C LYS A 98 5.59 -2.19 28.92
N LYS A 99 4.41 -2.77 29.14
CA LYS A 99 3.15 -2.11 28.81
C LYS A 99 3.04 -0.80 29.62
N PRO A 100 2.79 0.36 28.98
CA PRO A 100 2.62 1.61 29.70
C PRO A 100 1.42 1.51 30.64
N LYS A 101 1.61 1.87 31.90
CA LYS A 101 0.57 1.86 32.94
C LYS A 101 -0.26 3.16 32.99
N ILE A 102 0.19 4.19 32.28
CA ILE A 102 -0.41 5.53 32.32
C ILE A 102 -1.11 5.77 30.98
N LEU A 103 -2.39 6.13 31.06
CA LEU A 103 -3.11 6.77 29.96
C LEU A 103 -2.49 8.16 29.80
N ILE A 104 -1.54 8.32 28.88
CA ILE A 104 -1.00 9.65 28.58
C ILE A 104 -2.19 10.48 28.08
N PRO A 105 -2.55 11.60 28.73
CA PRO A 105 -3.63 12.45 28.24
C PRO A 105 -3.28 12.88 26.80
N PRO A 106 -4.27 13.05 25.91
CA PRO A 106 -4.02 13.36 24.51
C PRO A 106 -3.08 14.55 24.43
N ILE A 107 -1.93 14.35 23.77
CA ILE A 107 -0.99 15.42 23.47
C ILE A 107 -1.81 16.46 22.71
N LYS A 108 -2.04 17.63 23.33
CA LYS A 108 -2.65 18.75 22.64
C LYS A 108 -1.72 19.10 21.49
N VAL A 109 -2.15 18.79 20.27
CA VAL A 109 -1.49 19.17 19.02
C VAL A 109 -1.62 20.68 18.89
N ASN A 110 -0.85 21.43 19.68
CA ASN A 110 -0.75 22.89 19.64
C ASN A 110 0.50 23.37 20.39
N THR A 111 1.62 22.68 20.23
CA THR A 111 2.92 23.31 20.51
C THR A 111 3.77 23.13 19.26
N ILE A 112 3.44 24.00 18.32
CA ILE A 112 4.26 24.44 17.20
C ILE A 112 5.68 24.66 17.70
N TYR A 113 6.65 24.19 16.93
CA TYR A 113 8.08 24.48 17.04
C TYR A 113 8.40 25.78 17.79
N GLY A 114 8.89 25.63 19.02
CA GLY A 114 9.49 26.69 19.81
C GLY A 114 10.84 26.23 20.30
N LEU A 115 11.88 26.46 19.49
CA LEU A 115 13.24 26.61 20.01
C LEU A 115 13.30 27.83 20.93
N LYS A 116 14.14 27.73 21.97
CA LYS A 116 14.86 28.77 22.76
C LYS A 116 14.73 28.50 24.27
N GLU A 117 15.78 28.51 25.09
CA GLU A 117 17.23 28.80 24.94
C GLU A 117 18.04 27.75 25.71
#